data_AF-U2FX02-F1
#
_entry.id   AF-U2FX02-F1
#
_cell.length_a   1.000
_cell.length_b   1.000
_cell.length_c   1.000
_cell.angle_alpha   90.00
_cell.angle_beta   90.00
_cell.angle_gamma   90.00
#
_symmetry.space_group_name_H-M   'P 1'
#
loop_
_entity.id
_entity.type
_entity.pdbx_description
1 polymer ?
#
loop_
_entity_poly.entity_id
_entity_poly.type
_entity_poly.pdbx_seq_one_letter_code
_entity_poly.pdbx_strand_id
1 'polypeptide(L)'
;MTDSAIIFDEVVSTNGKRIGHVTLNNTSALNALTLDMLEPLHKRLTAWDADAEIAAIFIDASGDKAFCAGGNIVALYKGMTGQGDPDYPDRFFTLEYRLCHAIHMLATPCIAWGHGLIMGGGMGVFSAASHRIVTASSTLAMPEIKIGLFPDCAATWFFNRLPGRLGLFVALTGATLSAQDALIAGLADRAINHEFKNKVFDALTRITDWNQPHAAVDRVLRQYAREHPAGLGESKLLEHAMTIREATDAATLAGIVAGIRKLAEADDTWLVEAATNLDGGCPVTAHLIYRQLRDGRYLSLKQAVMRELKMALQCCRHPDFAEGVRALLVDKDRAPQWIFESVSAVPSDYVDAHFRAPWDGDHPLRDLPDVKP
;
A
#
# COMPACT_ATOMS: atom_id res chain seq x y z
N MET A 1 18.98 -13.17 21.46
CA MET A 1 18.21 -11.92 21.53
C MET A 1 17.64 -11.72 20.14
N THR A 2 16.31 -11.68 20.00
CA THR A 2 15.68 -11.39 18.71
C THR A 2 15.89 -9.91 18.42
N ASP A 3 16.53 -9.58 17.30
CA ASP A 3 16.66 -8.19 16.86
C ASP A 3 15.28 -7.55 16.73
N SER A 4 15.17 -6.26 17.08
CA SER A 4 13.91 -5.52 17.00
C SER A 4 13.38 -5.51 15.57
N ALA A 5 12.07 -5.77 15.38
CA ALA A 5 11.41 -5.79 14.08
C ALA A 5 11.34 -4.39 13.42
N ILE A 6 11.60 -3.34 14.19
CA ILE A 6 11.72 -1.96 13.73
C ILE A 6 12.83 -1.26 14.51
N ILE A 7 13.65 -0.48 13.83
CA ILE A 7 14.77 0.28 14.40
C ILE A 7 14.51 1.77 14.18
N PHE A 8 14.80 2.58 15.20
CA PHE A 8 14.68 4.02 15.16
C PHE A 8 16.02 4.66 15.53
N ASP A 9 16.54 5.49 14.63
CA ASP A 9 17.75 6.27 14.82
C ASP A 9 17.49 7.75 14.57
N GLU A 10 18.37 8.60 15.09
CA GLU A 10 18.38 10.03 14.80
C GLU A 10 19.80 10.45 14.46
N VAL A 11 19.98 11.01 13.26
CA VAL A 11 21.30 11.40 12.76
C VAL A 11 21.43 12.92 12.76
N VAL A 12 22.41 13.43 13.48
CA VAL A 12 22.69 14.87 13.56
C VAL A 12 23.32 15.35 12.25
N SER A 13 22.71 16.35 11.65
CA SER A 13 23.13 17.04 10.44
C SER A 13 24.20 18.09 10.74
N THR A 14 24.92 18.55 9.72
CA THR A 14 26.04 19.50 9.85
C THR A 14 25.65 20.86 10.45
N ASN A 15 24.37 21.24 10.34
CA ASN A 15 23.82 22.48 10.92
C ASN A 15 23.13 22.28 12.29
N GLY A 16 23.25 21.09 12.89
CA GLY A 16 22.68 20.77 14.20
C GLY A 16 21.25 20.24 14.19
N LYS A 17 20.53 20.31 13.05
CA LYS A 17 19.24 19.61 12.90
C LYS A 17 19.43 18.09 12.89
N ARG A 18 18.36 17.33 13.01
CA ARG A 18 18.36 15.86 13.01
C ARG A 18 17.51 15.30 11.87
N ILE A 19 17.89 14.13 11.38
CA ILE A 19 17.07 13.31 10.49
C ILE A 19 16.62 12.09 11.28
N GLY A 20 15.30 11.90 11.40
CA GLY A 20 14.75 10.68 11.97
C GLY A 20 14.87 9.55 10.95
N HIS A 21 15.41 8.40 11.34
CA HIS A 21 15.59 7.24 10.46
C HIS A 21 14.84 6.05 11.02
N VAL A 22 13.89 5.53 10.25
CA VAL A 22 13.18 4.28 10.51
C VAL A 22 13.74 3.20 9.61
N THR A 23 14.14 2.07 10.18
CA THR A 23 14.43 0.84 9.42
C THR A 23 13.41 -0.24 9.77
N LEU A 24 12.63 -0.69 8.79
CA LEU A 24 11.80 -1.90 8.92
C LEU A 24 12.73 -3.13 8.92
N ASN A 25 12.73 -3.91 10.00
CA ASN A 25 13.75 -4.93 10.27
C ASN A 25 13.14 -6.31 10.60
N ASN A 26 12.09 -6.69 9.88
CA ASN A 26 11.43 -7.99 10.00
C ASN A 26 11.75 -8.86 8.76
N THR A 27 13.05 -9.05 8.48
CA THR A 27 13.53 -9.62 7.20
C THR A 27 13.06 -11.05 6.94
N SER A 28 12.85 -11.85 7.99
CA SER A 28 12.35 -13.22 7.90
C SER A 28 10.91 -13.29 7.36
N ALA A 29 10.12 -12.23 7.53
CA ALA A 29 8.77 -12.08 7.01
C ALA A 29 8.67 -10.97 5.95
N LEU A 30 9.77 -10.71 5.21
CA LEU A 30 9.82 -9.69 4.14
C LEU A 30 9.35 -8.29 4.62
N ASN A 31 9.76 -7.96 5.84
CA ASN A 31 9.44 -6.70 6.51
C ASN A 31 7.92 -6.45 6.68
N ALA A 32 7.13 -7.52 6.80
CA ALA A 32 5.69 -7.42 7.04
C ALA A 32 5.37 -6.69 8.35
N LEU A 33 4.40 -5.77 8.30
CA LEU A 33 3.96 -4.94 9.43
C LEU A 33 3.20 -5.79 10.45
N THR A 34 3.61 -5.67 11.72
CA THR A 34 2.90 -6.26 12.86
C THR A 34 2.36 -5.15 13.76
N LEU A 35 1.39 -5.48 14.61
CA LEU A 35 0.88 -4.52 15.60
C LEU A 35 1.99 -3.91 16.48
N ASP A 36 2.98 -4.72 16.86
CA ASP A 36 4.15 -4.30 17.65
C ASP A 36 5.10 -3.36 16.89
N MET A 37 5.03 -3.32 15.56
CA MET A 37 5.73 -2.33 14.74
C MET A 37 4.91 -1.06 14.55
N LEU A 38 3.59 -1.21 14.31
CA LEU A 38 2.69 -0.10 13.98
C LEU A 38 2.60 0.94 15.12
N GLU A 39 2.49 0.51 16.38
CA GLU A 39 2.31 1.42 17.51
C GLU A 39 3.56 2.28 17.79
N PRO A 40 4.78 1.70 17.92
CA PRO A 40 6.00 2.48 18.04
C PRO A 40 6.25 3.38 16.83
N LEU A 41 5.94 2.91 15.61
CA LEU A 41 6.12 3.68 14.39
C LEU A 41 5.22 4.92 14.39
N HIS A 42 3.92 4.75 14.62
CA HIS A 42 2.97 5.86 14.68
C HIS A 42 3.38 6.88 15.76
N LYS A 43 3.72 6.40 16.96
CA LYS A 43 4.17 7.26 18.07
C LYS A 43 5.44 8.03 17.72
N ARG A 44 6.43 7.37 17.12
CA ARG A 44 7.72 8.00 16.78
C ARG A 44 7.57 9.04 15.69
N LEU A 45 6.85 8.73 14.60
CA LEU A 45 6.63 9.67 13.51
C LEU A 45 5.87 10.92 13.96
N THR A 46 4.83 10.74 14.80
CA THR A 46 4.09 11.87 15.37
C THR A 46 4.97 12.75 16.26
N ALA A 47 5.84 12.13 17.08
CA ALA A 47 6.77 12.87 17.93
C ALA A 47 7.81 13.64 17.10
N TRP A 48 8.34 13.02 16.04
CA TRP A 48 9.27 13.68 15.14
C TRP A 48 8.65 14.82 14.35
N ASP A 49 7.40 14.69 13.91
CA ASP A 49 6.72 15.77 13.19
C ASP A 49 6.48 17.02 14.04
N ALA A 50 6.33 16.83 15.36
CA ALA A 50 6.16 17.92 16.32
C ALA A 50 7.50 18.53 16.80
N ASP A 51 8.63 17.91 16.48
CA ASP A 51 9.96 18.33 16.93
C ASP A 51 10.63 19.21 15.88
N ALA A 52 10.72 20.51 16.13
CA ALA A 52 11.31 21.48 15.21
C ALA A 52 12.80 21.23 14.92
N GLU A 53 13.48 20.37 15.68
CA GLU A 53 14.86 19.96 15.40
C GLU A 53 14.94 18.75 14.45
N ILE A 54 13.84 18.05 14.18
CA ILE A 54 13.77 17.07 13.10
C ILE A 54 13.48 17.79 11.77
N ALA A 55 14.41 17.67 10.83
CA ALA A 55 14.30 18.33 9.53
C ALA A 55 13.71 17.44 8.43
N ALA A 56 13.87 16.13 8.55
CA ALA A 56 13.33 15.14 7.64
C ALA A 56 13.21 13.77 8.34
N ILE A 57 12.39 12.90 7.77
CA ILE A 57 12.23 11.51 8.18
C ILE A 57 12.60 10.62 6.99
N PHE A 58 13.44 9.62 7.20
CA PHE A 58 13.85 8.63 6.21
C PHE A 58 13.36 7.25 6.65
N ILE A 59 12.58 6.57 5.81
CA ILE A 59 12.06 5.22 6.06
C ILE A 59 12.67 4.29 5.02
N ASP A 60 13.41 3.29 5.48
CA ASP A 60 13.89 2.19 4.64
C ASP A 60 13.70 0.85 5.34
N ALA A 61 14.31 -0.20 4.79
CA ALA A 61 14.18 -1.55 5.30
C ALA A 61 15.52 -2.29 5.26
N SER A 62 15.66 -3.24 6.18
CA SER A 62 16.76 -4.19 6.20
C SER A 62 16.61 -5.25 5.11
N GLY A 63 17.76 -5.64 4.54
CA GLY A 63 17.85 -6.65 3.48
C GLY A 63 17.42 -6.13 2.09
N ASP A 64 17.73 -6.93 1.07
CA ASP A 64 17.60 -6.48 -0.34
C ASP A 64 16.33 -7.02 -1.04
N LYS A 65 15.45 -7.71 -0.30
CA LYS A 65 14.28 -8.39 -0.89
C LYS A 65 13.01 -7.55 -0.88
N ALA A 66 12.76 -6.82 0.20
CA ALA A 66 11.50 -6.14 0.41
C ALA A 66 11.68 -4.87 1.23
N PHE A 67 11.02 -3.80 0.81
CA PHE A 67 10.76 -2.67 1.67
C PHE A 67 9.73 -3.10 2.72
N CYS A 68 8.58 -3.58 2.26
CA CYS A 68 7.54 -4.16 3.09
C CYS A 68 6.56 -4.95 2.21
N ALA A 69 6.36 -6.23 2.51
CA ALA A 69 5.47 -7.11 1.74
C ALA A 69 4.01 -7.13 2.25
N GLY A 70 3.61 -6.19 3.11
CA GLY A 70 2.23 -6.04 3.60
C GLY A 70 2.09 -6.20 5.11
N GLY A 71 0.85 -6.34 5.58
CA GLY A 71 0.55 -6.65 6.98
C GLY A 71 0.75 -8.13 7.31
N ASN A 72 0.93 -8.46 8.59
CA ASN A 72 0.98 -9.84 9.06
C ASN A 72 -0.42 -10.48 9.06
N ILE A 73 -0.89 -10.86 7.88
CA ILE A 73 -2.24 -11.39 7.68
C ILE A 73 -2.45 -12.78 8.30
N VAL A 74 -1.39 -13.52 8.64
CA VAL A 74 -1.50 -14.78 9.39
C VAL A 74 -1.96 -14.52 10.84
N ALA A 75 -1.51 -13.43 11.46
CA ALA A 75 -1.99 -13.03 12.78
C ALA A 75 -3.47 -12.62 12.75
N LEU A 76 -3.89 -11.90 11.69
CA LEU A 76 -5.30 -11.59 11.43
C LEU A 76 -6.14 -12.87 11.30
N TYR A 77 -5.67 -13.85 10.51
CA TYR A 77 -6.35 -15.14 10.36
C TYR A 77 -6.58 -15.85 11.69
N LYS A 78 -5.59 -15.87 12.57
CA LYS A 78 -5.74 -16.47 13.90
C LYS A 78 -6.80 -15.76 14.73
N GLY A 79 -6.84 -14.42 14.70
CA GLY A 79 -7.90 -13.64 15.36
C GLY A 79 -9.29 -13.95 14.80
N MET A 80 -9.43 -13.98 13.47
CA MET A 80 -10.70 -14.27 12.78
C MET A 80 -11.24 -15.69 13.03
N THR A 81 -10.34 -16.67 13.25
CA THR A 81 -10.70 -18.09 13.40
C THR A 81 -10.72 -18.58 14.85
N GLY A 82 -10.60 -17.68 15.82
CA GLY A 82 -10.59 -18.02 17.25
C GLY A 82 -9.32 -18.76 17.72
N GLN A 83 -8.25 -18.74 16.91
CA GLN A 83 -6.94 -19.32 17.23
C GLN A 83 -5.96 -18.29 17.82
N GLY A 84 -6.42 -17.05 18.03
CA GLY A 84 -5.64 -15.93 18.54
C GLY A 84 -6.52 -14.91 19.27
N ASP A 85 -5.98 -13.72 19.50
CA ASP A 85 -6.71 -12.60 20.10
C ASP A 85 -7.84 -12.14 19.15
N PRO A 86 -9.13 -12.26 19.53
CA PRO A 86 -10.25 -11.87 18.67
C PRO A 86 -10.30 -10.36 18.41
N ASP A 87 -9.69 -9.53 19.26
CA ASP A 87 -9.65 -8.07 19.10
C ASP A 87 -8.45 -7.63 18.23
N TYR A 88 -7.57 -8.56 17.84
CA TYR A 88 -6.39 -8.26 17.03
C TYR A 88 -6.72 -7.58 15.70
N PRO A 89 -7.69 -8.06 14.88
CA PRO A 89 -8.01 -7.41 13.60
C PRO A 89 -8.47 -5.97 13.75
N ASP A 90 -9.37 -5.70 14.71
CA ASP A 90 -9.90 -4.38 15.00
C ASP A 90 -8.76 -3.41 15.41
N ARG A 91 -7.85 -3.85 16.29
CA ARG A 91 -6.67 -3.07 16.69
C ARG A 91 -5.70 -2.85 15.53
N PHE A 92 -5.41 -3.89 14.75
CA PHE A 92 -4.44 -3.85 13.65
C PHE A 92 -4.88 -2.87 12.56
N PHE A 93 -6.06 -3.05 11.97
CA PHE A 93 -6.52 -2.18 10.88
C PHE A 93 -6.75 -0.74 11.34
N THR A 94 -7.28 -0.53 12.55
CA THR A 94 -7.47 0.82 13.10
C THR A 94 -6.13 1.55 13.22
N LEU A 95 -5.10 0.88 13.73
CA LEU A 95 -3.79 1.48 13.91
C LEU A 95 -3.03 1.64 12.59
N GLU A 96 -3.11 0.66 11.70
CA GLU A 96 -2.48 0.71 10.38
C GLU A 96 -3.03 1.88 9.55
N TYR A 97 -4.34 2.08 9.53
CA TYR A 97 -4.94 3.17 8.76
C TYR A 97 -4.69 4.53 9.40
N ARG A 98 -4.65 4.59 10.74
CA ARG A 98 -4.20 5.78 11.46
C ARG A 98 -2.74 6.12 11.14
N LEU A 99 -1.87 5.13 11.07
CA LEU A 99 -0.46 5.30 10.68
C LEU A 99 -0.35 5.81 9.24
N CYS A 100 -0.97 5.15 8.28
CA CYS A 100 -0.92 5.56 6.87
C CYS A 100 -1.44 6.99 6.69
N HIS A 101 -2.55 7.31 7.36
CA HIS A 101 -3.07 8.68 7.39
C HIS A 101 -2.07 9.65 8.03
N ALA A 102 -1.48 9.33 9.18
CA ALA A 102 -0.51 10.19 9.85
C ALA A 102 0.69 10.50 8.95
N ILE A 103 1.23 9.52 8.23
CA ILE A 103 2.37 9.71 7.31
C ILE A 103 2.02 10.72 6.20
N HIS A 104 0.84 10.62 5.60
CA HIS A 104 0.37 11.60 4.60
C HIS A 104 0.30 13.03 5.15
N MET A 105 0.04 13.16 6.45
CA MET A 105 -0.21 14.44 7.13
C MET A 105 1.06 15.04 7.75
N LEU A 106 2.20 14.36 7.73
CA LEU A 106 3.46 14.86 8.27
C LEU A 106 3.84 16.19 7.59
N ALA A 107 3.94 17.27 8.37
CA ALA A 107 4.49 18.54 7.88
C ALA A 107 5.96 18.36 7.46
N THR A 108 6.68 17.52 8.20
CA THR A 108 8.08 17.14 7.96
C THR A 108 8.20 16.29 6.68
N PRO A 109 9.20 16.56 5.81
CA PRO A 109 9.48 15.71 4.66
C PRO A 109 9.73 14.27 5.10
N CYS A 110 8.93 13.34 4.59
CA CYS A 110 9.09 11.90 4.77
C CYS A 110 9.53 11.27 3.45
N ILE A 111 10.72 10.66 3.45
CA ILE A 111 11.32 9.94 2.34
C ILE A 111 11.12 8.44 2.59
N ALA A 112 10.44 7.74 1.68
CA ALA A 112 10.36 6.28 1.69
C ALA A 112 11.30 5.71 0.61
N TRP A 113 12.31 4.95 1.03
CA TRP A 113 13.22 4.24 0.14
C TRP A 113 12.70 2.83 -0.14
N GLY A 114 11.83 2.72 -1.14
CA GLY A 114 11.15 1.49 -1.50
C GLY A 114 12.00 0.58 -2.39
N HIS A 115 13.01 -0.09 -1.84
CA HIS A 115 13.78 -1.11 -2.55
C HIS A 115 13.13 -2.49 -2.44
N GLY A 116 13.06 -3.25 -3.53
CA GLY A 116 12.44 -4.58 -3.54
C GLY A 116 10.90 -4.56 -3.51
N LEU A 117 10.29 -5.57 -2.89
CA LEU A 117 8.83 -5.69 -2.78
C LEU A 117 8.19 -4.59 -1.92
N ILE A 118 7.12 -3.98 -2.44
CA ILE A 118 6.26 -2.98 -1.78
C ILE A 118 4.81 -3.42 -1.99
N MET A 119 4.21 -4.10 -1.02
CA MET A 119 2.87 -4.71 -1.21
C MET A 119 1.93 -4.43 -0.04
N GLY A 120 0.62 -4.38 -0.30
CA GLY A 120 -0.43 -4.23 0.71
C GLY A 120 -0.17 -3.09 1.70
N GLY A 121 -0.17 -3.37 3.00
CA GLY A 121 0.19 -2.38 4.04
C GLY A 121 1.54 -1.66 3.82
N GLY A 122 2.51 -2.32 3.17
CA GLY A 122 3.77 -1.70 2.75
C GLY A 122 3.58 -0.62 1.68
N MET A 123 2.64 -0.84 0.77
CA MET A 123 2.17 0.18 -0.19
C MET A 123 1.47 1.33 0.53
N GLY A 124 0.74 1.05 1.62
CA GLY A 124 0.17 2.07 2.50
C GLY A 124 1.22 3.03 3.06
N VAL A 125 2.26 2.49 3.71
CA VAL A 125 3.37 3.28 4.25
C VAL A 125 4.14 4.01 3.14
N PHE A 126 4.45 3.33 2.03
CA PHE A 126 5.21 3.93 0.93
C PHE A 126 4.42 5.04 0.23
N SER A 127 3.17 4.79 -0.16
CA SER A 127 2.33 5.76 -0.88
C SER A 127 2.03 7.01 -0.05
N ALA A 128 2.05 6.89 1.27
CA ALA A 128 1.81 7.99 2.20
C ALA A 128 3.00 8.95 2.31
N ALA A 129 4.22 8.51 2.01
CA ALA A 129 5.39 9.35 2.10
C ALA A 129 5.37 10.48 1.07
N SER A 130 5.86 11.66 1.47
CA SER A 130 5.96 12.83 0.59
C SER A 130 6.97 12.67 -0.56
N HIS A 131 7.99 11.81 -0.38
CA HIS A 131 9.04 11.54 -1.36
C HIS A 131 9.24 10.03 -1.47
N ARG A 132 8.81 9.46 -2.58
CA ARG A 132 8.72 8.02 -2.81
C ARG A 132 9.78 7.59 -3.81
N ILE A 133 10.79 6.89 -3.33
CA ILE A 133 11.95 6.50 -4.13
C ILE A 133 11.88 5.01 -4.45
N VAL A 134 11.88 4.71 -5.74
CA VAL A 134 12.00 3.35 -6.25
C VAL A 134 13.42 3.11 -6.78
N THR A 135 13.72 1.84 -7.00
CA THR A 135 14.99 1.32 -7.50
C THR A 135 14.70 0.31 -8.61
N ALA A 136 15.72 -0.22 -9.30
CA ALA A 136 15.51 -1.19 -10.37
C ALA A 136 14.81 -2.49 -9.91
N SER A 137 14.93 -2.86 -8.63
CA SER A 137 14.28 -4.05 -8.06
C SER A 137 12.89 -3.79 -7.48
N SER A 138 12.40 -2.55 -7.53
CA SER A 138 11.14 -2.20 -6.88
C SER A 138 9.96 -2.79 -7.64
N THR A 139 9.14 -3.56 -6.91
CA THR A 139 7.92 -4.17 -7.42
C THR A 139 6.77 -3.85 -6.48
N LEU A 140 5.79 -3.11 -6.98
CA LEU A 140 4.62 -2.67 -6.24
C LEU A 140 3.42 -3.57 -6.56
N ALA A 141 2.58 -3.91 -5.58
CA ALA A 141 1.31 -4.57 -5.84
C ALA A 141 0.31 -4.39 -4.69
N MET A 142 -0.98 -4.46 -5.02
CA MET A 142 -2.08 -4.61 -4.07
C MET A 142 -2.79 -5.94 -4.39
N PRO A 143 -2.28 -7.09 -3.92
CA PRO A 143 -2.73 -8.41 -4.33
C PRO A 143 -3.96 -8.91 -3.55
N GLU A 144 -4.68 -8.04 -2.84
CA GLU A 144 -5.70 -8.40 -1.85
C GLU A 144 -6.86 -9.22 -2.42
N ILE A 145 -7.14 -9.09 -3.73
CA ILE A 145 -8.14 -9.92 -4.42
C ILE A 145 -7.89 -11.42 -4.32
N LYS A 146 -6.63 -11.82 -4.15
CA LYS A 146 -6.23 -13.23 -3.99
C LYS A 146 -6.53 -13.79 -2.61
N ILE A 147 -6.80 -12.93 -1.63
CA ILE A 147 -6.98 -13.32 -0.23
C ILE A 147 -8.36 -12.95 0.34
N GLY A 148 -9.29 -12.43 -0.47
CA GLY A 148 -10.62 -12.05 0.02
C GLY A 148 -10.65 -10.72 0.79
N LEU A 149 -9.66 -9.86 0.58
CA LEU A 149 -9.60 -8.47 1.06
C LEU A 149 -9.59 -7.53 -0.15
N PHE A 150 -9.68 -6.23 0.03
CA PHE A 150 -9.60 -5.22 -1.04
C PHE A 150 -8.34 -4.35 -0.84
N PRO A 151 -7.84 -3.65 -1.87
CA PRO A 151 -6.75 -2.70 -1.71
C PRO A 151 -7.12 -1.63 -0.68
N ASP A 152 -6.43 -1.61 0.44
CA ASP A 152 -6.74 -0.76 1.59
C ASP A 152 -5.58 0.22 1.87
N CYS A 153 -5.42 0.69 3.12
CA CYS A 153 -4.36 1.62 3.50
C CYS A 153 -4.29 2.89 2.64
N ALA A 154 -5.43 3.55 2.44
CA ALA A 154 -5.66 4.70 1.57
C ALA A 154 -5.64 4.40 0.05
N ALA A 155 -5.66 3.14 -0.39
CA ALA A 155 -5.75 2.80 -1.80
C ALA A 155 -7.02 3.33 -2.49
N THR A 156 -8.13 3.49 -1.75
CA THR A 156 -9.31 4.22 -2.27
C THR A 156 -8.93 5.61 -2.77
N TRP A 157 -8.01 6.28 -2.07
CA TRP A 157 -7.58 7.64 -2.37
C TRP A 157 -6.55 7.66 -3.51
N PHE A 158 -5.47 6.85 -3.43
CA PHE A 158 -4.42 6.91 -4.44
C PHE A 158 -4.77 6.20 -5.75
N PHE A 159 -5.50 5.08 -5.75
CA PHE A 159 -5.92 4.42 -7.00
C PHE A 159 -6.93 5.24 -7.81
N ASN A 160 -7.76 6.05 -7.16
CA ASN A 160 -8.64 6.99 -7.87
C ASN A 160 -7.90 8.18 -8.52
N ARG A 161 -6.61 8.35 -8.23
CA ARG A 161 -5.75 9.39 -8.82
C ARG A 161 -4.86 8.86 -9.94
N LEU A 162 -4.84 7.55 -10.17
CA LEU A 162 -4.18 6.97 -11.32
C LEU A 162 -4.88 7.41 -12.62
N PRO A 163 -4.14 7.59 -13.72
CA PRO A 163 -4.73 8.03 -14.98
C PRO A 163 -5.79 7.06 -15.52
N GLY A 164 -6.90 7.60 -16.02
CA GLY A 164 -7.91 6.84 -16.76
C GLY A 164 -8.53 5.69 -15.96
N ARG A 165 -8.36 4.46 -16.44
CA ARG A 165 -8.89 3.22 -15.82
C ARG A 165 -7.81 2.37 -15.15
N LEU A 166 -6.58 2.86 -15.08
CA LEU A 166 -5.43 2.09 -14.61
C LEU A 166 -5.58 1.65 -13.15
N GLY A 167 -6.03 2.55 -12.27
CA GLY A 167 -6.26 2.20 -10.86
C GLY A 167 -7.31 1.11 -10.66
N LEU A 168 -8.38 1.11 -11.46
CA LEU A 168 -9.40 0.05 -11.42
C LEU A 168 -8.84 -1.29 -11.89
N PHE A 169 -8.09 -1.29 -12.99
CA PHE A 169 -7.46 -2.49 -13.53
C PHE A 169 -6.46 -3.10 -12.54
N VAL A 170 -5.54 -2.29 -12.00
CA VAL A 170 -4.53 -2.76 -11.04
C VAL A 170 -5.20 -3.29 -9.77
N ALA A 171 -6.21 -2.60 -9.25
CA ALA A 171 -6.94 -3.06 -8.07
C ALA A 171 -7.65 -4.40 -8.32
N LEU A 172 -8.37 -4.54 -9.43
CA LEU A 172 -9.13 -5.77 -9.75
C LEU A 172 -8.24 -6.96 -10.09
N THR A 173 -7.02 -6.74 -10.60
CA THR A 173 -6.16 -7.84 -11.05
C THR A 173 -5.02 -8.14 -10.08
N GLY A 174 -4.78 -7.26 -9.10
CA GLY A 174 -3.58 -7.33 -8.25
C GLY A 174 -2.29 -7.35 -9.07
N ALA A 175 -2.30 -6.73 -10.26
CA ALA A 175 -1.15 -6.70 -11.16
C ALA A 175 0.08 -6.11 -10.48
N THR A 176 1.24 -6.71 -10.74
CA THR A 176 2.52 -6.19 -10.28
C THR A 176 2.93 -4.98 -11.13
N LEU A 177 3.43 -3.94 -10.49
CA LEU A 177 3.92 -2.74 -11.15
C LEU A 177 5.43 -2.65 -10.94
N SER A 178 6.16 -2.50 -12.04
CA SER A 178 7.59 -2.19 -11.97
C SER A 178 7.83 -0.78 -11.42
N ALA A 179 9.09 -0.47 -11.10
CA ALA A 179 9.50 0.89 -10.78
C ALA A 179 9.13 1.91 -11.88
N GLN A 180 9.23 1.54 -13.15
CA GLN A 180 8.82 2.42 -14.26
C GLN A 180 7.30 2.64 -14.27
N ASP A 181 6.51 1.58 -14.05
CA ASP A 181 5.06 1.69 -13.93
C ASP A 181 4.65 2.59 -12.76
N ALA A 182 5.35 2.47 -11.62
CA ALA A 182 5.12 3.29 -10.44
C ALA A 182 5.33 4.79 -10.72
N LEU A 183 6.38 5.14 -11.48
CA LEU A 183 6.62 6.52 -11.90
C LEU A 183 5.51 7.04 -12.84
N ILE A 184 5.13 6.25 -13.86
CA ILE A 184 4.07 6.61 -14.80
C ILE A 184 2.72 6.78 -14.10
N ALA A 185 2.42 5.90 -13.14
CA ALA A 185 1.19 5.93 -12.37
C ALA A 185 1.12 7.04 -11.32
N GLY A 186 2.23 7.73 -11.04
CA GLY A 186 2.34 8.70 -9.93
C GLY A 186 2.37 8.06 -8.53
N LEU A 187 2.67 6.76 -8.45
CA LEU A 187 2.85 6.02 -7.20
C LEU A 187 4.26 6.17 -6.63
N ALA A 188 5.22 6.58 -7.44
CA ALA A 188 6.58 6.94 -7.04
C ALA A 188 7.00 8.28 -7.65
N ASP A 189 7.94 8.97 -7.02
CA ASP A 189 8.38 10.31 -7.45
C ASP A 189 9.69 10.26 -8.23
N ARG A 190 10.61 9.35 -7.84
CA ARG A 190 11.94 9.22 -8.47
C ARG A 190 12.46 7.79 -8.42
N ALA A 191 13.33 7.46 -9.35
CA ALA A 191 14.08 6.21 -9.35
C ALA A 191 15.58 6.48 -9.22
N ILE A 192 16.23 5.86 -8.23
CA ILE A 192 17.65 6.05 -7.93
C ILE A 192 18.31 4.67 -7.80
N ASN A 193 19.54 4.51 -8.29
CA ASN A 193 20.30 3.28 -8.11
C ASN A 193 20.46 2.98 -6.59
N HIS A 194 20.12 1.75 -6.19
CA HIS A 194 20.10 1.33 -4.79
C HIS A 194 21.46 1.51 -4.09
N GLU A 195 22.57 1.30 -4.81
CA GLU A 195 23.93 1.45 -4.28
C GLU A 195 24.23 2.86 -3.74
N PHE A 196 23.43 3.86 -4.16
CA PHE A 196 23.58 5.25 -3.73
C PHE A 196 22.67 5.62 -2.57
N LYS A 197 21.87 4.71 -2.00
CA LYS A 197 20.98 4.98 -0.84
C LYS A 197 21.73 5.69 0.29
N ASN A 198 22.86 5.13 0.72
CA ASN A 198 23.62 5.70 1.84
C ASN A 198 24.22 7.06 1.48
N LYS A 199 24.65 7.25 0.22
CA LYS A 199 25.14 8.56 -0.25
C LYS A 199 24.04 9.61 -0.30
N VAL A 200 22.81 9.23 -0.66
CA VAL A 200 21.64 10.11 -0.59
C VAL A 200 21.38 10.51 0.85
N PHE A 201 21.35 9.54 1.77
CA PHE A 201 21.16 9.80 3.20
C PHE A 201 22.25 10.75 3.75
N ASP A 202 23.52 10.50 3.43
CA ASP A 202 24.64 11.38 3.78
C ASP A 202 24.53 12.78 3.16
N ALA A 203 23.95 12.92 1.98
CA ALA A 203 23.72 14.21 1.36
C ALA A 203 22.61 14.99 2.08
N LEU A 204 21.56 14.31 2.55
CA LEU A 204 20.51 14.93 3.35
C LEU A 204 21.06 15.49 4.67
N THR A 205 21.97 14.77 5.35
CA THR A 205 22.59 15.25 6.61
C THR A 205 23.53 16.45 6.41
N ARG A 206 23.89 16.78 5.16
CA ARG A 206 24.75 17.93 4.82
C ARG A 206 23.96 19.17 4.41
N ILE A 207 22.63 19.09 4.31
CA ILE A 207 21.79 20.25 4.01
C ILE A 207 21.93 21.28 5.13
N THR A 208 22.38 22.48 4.78
CA THR A 208 22.55 23.58 5.74
C THR A 208 21.31 24.48 5.85
N ASP A 209 20.53 24.62 4.77
CA ASP A 209 19.33 25.46 4.71
C ASP A 209 18.04 24.61 4.61
N TRP A 210 17.30 24.58 5.72
CA TRP A 210 16.00 23.91 5.85
C TRP A 210 14.81 24.89 5.88
N ASN A 211 14.96 26.13 5.40
CA ASN A 211 13.85 27.09 5.34
C ASN A 211 12.68 26.60 4.47
N GLN A 212 12.96 25.77 3.47
CA GLN A 212 11.95 25.07 2.66
C GLN A 212 12.25 23.56 2.66
N PRO A 213 11.84 22.82 3.71
CA PRO A 213 12.31 21.44 3.94
C PRO A 213 12.03 20.49 2.77
N HIS A 214 10.80 20.50 2.25
CA HIS A 214 10.42 19.65 1.11
C HIS A 214 11.29 19.97 -0.12
N ALA A 215 11.43 21.25 -0.47
CA ALA A 215 12.27 21.65 -1.60
C ALA A 215 13.75 21.30 -1.42
N ALA A 216 14.26 21.31 -0.18
CA ALA A 216 15.64 20.93 0.11
C ALA A 216 15.89 19.44 -0.13
N VAL A 217 15.02 18.58 0.40
CA VAL A 217 15.04 17.13 0.13
C VAL A 217 14.92 16.85 -1.36
N ASP A 218 13.98 17.54 -2.01
CA ASP A 218 13.67 17.34 -3.42
C ASP A 218 14.83 17.74 -4.35
N ARG A 219 15.67 18.71 -3.97
CA ARG A 219 16.93 19.04 -4.67
C ARG A 219 17.94 17.89 -4.60
N VAL A 220 18.16 17.32 -3.42
CA VAL A 220 19.09 16.18 -3.25
C VAL A 220 18.61 15.00 -4.06
N LEU A 221 17.35 14.60 -3.91
CA LEU A 221 16.82 13.43 -4.60
C LEU A 221 16.83 13.61 -6.13
N ARG A 222 16.53 14.82 -6.63
CA ARG A 222 16.62 15.16 -8.06
C ARG A 222 18.04 15.06 -8.60
N GLN A 223 19.02 15.54 -7.85
CA GLN A 223 20.42 15.43 -8.23
C GLN A 223 20.83 13.96 -8.39
N TYR A 224 20.56 13.14 -7.38
CA TYR A 224 20.91 11.72 -7.39
C TYR A 224 20.14 10.92 -8.44
N ALA A 225 18.85 11.21 -8.67
CA ALA A 225 18.10 10.57 -9.75
C ALA A 225 18.67 10.89 -11.15
N ARG A 226 19.27 12.08 -11.33
CA ARG A 226 19.91 12.48 -12.59
C ARG A 226 21.30 11.87 -12.76
N GLU A 227 22.11 11.89 -11.70
CA GLU A 227 23.52 11.46 -11.73
C GLU A 227 23.66 9.95 -11.59
N HIS A 228 22.71 9.31 -10.90
CA HIS A 228 22.72 7.89 -10.57
C HIS A 228 21.32 7.26 -10.77
N PRO A 229 20.76 7.33 -11.99
CA PRO A 229 19.44 6.78 -12.27
C PRO A 229 19.42 5.27 -12.01
N ALA A 230 18.28 4.75 -11.55
CA ALA A 230 18.06 3.30 -11.59
C ALA A 230 17.98 2.82 -13.04
N GLY A 231 18.51 1.63 -13.34
CA GLY A 231 18.32 0.97 -14.63
C GLY A 231 16.89 0.43 -14.73
N LEU A 232 15.97 1.20 -15.29
CA LEU A 232 14.56 0.83 -15.41
C LEU A 232 14.27 0.21 -16.79
N GLY A 233 13.37 -0.76 -16.82
CA GLY A 233 12.81 -1.32 -18.06
C GLY A 233 11.64 -0.50 -18.59
N GLU A 234 10.95 -1.06 -19.58
CA GLU A 234 9.73 -0.47 -20.14
C GLU A 234 8.55 -0.57 -19.17
N SER A 235 7.57 0.33 -19.31
CA SER A 235 6.34 0.32 -18.52
C SER A 235 5.27 -0.52 -19.21
N LYS A 236 4.92 -1.66 -18.63
CA LYS A 236 3.78 -2.47 -19.08
C LYS A 236 2.45 -1.73 -18.91
N LEU A 237 2.34 -0.89 -17.88
CA LEU A 237 1.17 -0.08 -17.63
C LEU A 237 0.96 0.98 -18.73
N LEU A 238 2.04 1.62 -19.20
CA LEU A 238 1.97 2.58 -20.30
C LEU A 238 1.75 1.90 -21.65
N GLU A 239 2.52 0.83 -21.92
CA GLU A 239 2.42 0.02 -23.14
C GLU A 239 0.98 -0.42 -23.39
N HIS A 240 0.31 -0.91 -22.35
CA HIS A 240 -1.04 -1.48 -22.45
C HIS A 240 -2.16 -0.52 -22.03
N ALA A 241 -1.89 0.77 -21.88
CA ALA A 241 -2.87 1.73 -21.34
C ALA A 241 -4.20 1.78 -22.12
N MET A 242 -4.14 1.63 -23.45
CA MET A 242 -5.34 1.60 -24.29
C MET A 242 -6.06 0.25 -24.23
N THR A 243 -5.32 -0.86 -24.25
CA THR A 243 -5.85 -2.22 -24.05
C THR A 243 -6.58 -2.33 -22.71
N ILE A 244 -6.00 -1.79 -21.63
CA ILE A 244 -6.61 -1.74 -20.30
C ILE A 244 -7.89 -0.90 -20.31
N ARG A 245 -7.88 0.26 -20.98
CA ARG A 245 -9.07 1.09 -21.12
C ARG A 245 -10.20 0.32 -21.79
N GLU A 246 -9.94 -0.33 -22.91
CA GLU A 246 -10.93 -1.12 -23.65
C GLU A 246 -11.44 -2.30 -22.82
N ALA A 247 -10.55 -3.05 -22.16
CA ALA A 247 -10.91 -4.18 -21.31
C ALA A 247 -11.77 -3.78 -20.10
N THR A 248 -11.68 -2.52 -19.66
CA THR A 248 -12.43 -1.98 -18.51
C THR A 248 -13.57 -1.04 -18.92
N ASP A 249 -13.87 -0.91 -20.22
CA ASP A 249 -14.94 -0.03 -20.72
C ASP A 249 -16.28 -0.76 -20.80
N ALA A 250 -16.85 -1.05 -19.63
CA ALA A 250 -18.20 -1.57 -19.51
C ALA A 250 -18.99 -0.89 -18.38
N ALA A 251 -20.31 -0.85 -18.53
CA ALA A 251 -21.20 -0.20 -17.57
C ALA A 251 -21.36 -0.99 -16.26
N THR A 252 -21.08 -2.30 -16.28
CA THR A 252 -21.26 -3.19 -15.13
C THR A 252 -19.96 -3.91 -14.79
N LEU A 253 -19.80 -4.30 -13.52
CA LEU A 253 -18.66 -5.10 -13.09
C LEU A 253 -18.54 -6.41 -13.89
N ALA A 254 -19.65 -7.10 -14.14
CA ALA A 254 -19.64 -8.33 -14.93
C ALA A 254 -19.06 -8.12 -16.34
N GLY A 255 -19.40 -7.00 -16.99
CA GLY A 255 -18.83 -6.63 -18.29
C GLY A 255 -17.33 -6.31 -18.21
N ILE A 256 -16.89 -5.60 -17.16
CA ILE A 256 -15.48 -5.28 -16.92
C ILE A 256 -14.68 -6.57 -16.69
N VAL A 257 -15.17 -7.48 -15.85
CA VAL A 257 -14.53 -8.78 -15.59
C VAL A 257 -14.43 -9.61 -16.87
N ALA A 258 -15.50 -9.63 -17.68
CA ALA A 258 -15.47 -10.31 -18.98
C ALA A 258 -14.46 -9.68 -19.95
N GLY A 259 -14.31 -8.35 -19.94
CA GLY A 259 -13.30 -7.65 -20.74
C GLY A 259 -11.87 -7.99 -20.31
N ILE A 260 -11.57 -7.93 -19.01
CA ILE A 260 -10.25 -8.29 -18.47
C ILE A 260 -9.93 -9.77 -18.73
N ARG A 261 -10.90 -10.68 -18.59
CA ARG A 261 -10.68 -12.12 -18.85
C ARG A 261 -10.20 -12.42 -20.27
N LYS A 262 -10.60 -11.63 -21.27
CA LYS A 262 -10.11 -11.77 -22.66
C LYS A 262 -8.61 -11.54 -22.78
N LEU A 263 -8.00 -10.83 -21.83
CA LEU A 263 -6.55 -10.59 -21.81
C LEU A 263 -5.75 -11.87 -21.50
N ALA A 264 -6.40 -12.96 -21.07
CA ALA A 264 -5.76 -14.27 -20.97
C ALA A 264 -5.30 -14.84 -22.34
N GLU A 265 -5.80 -14.29 -23.45
CA GLU A 265 -5.40 -14.65 -24.82
C GLU A 265 -4.39 -13.66 -25.41
N ALA A 266 -3.91 -12.68 -24.64
CA ALA A 266 -2.95 -11.69 -25.10
C ALA A 266 -1.55 -12.28 -25.30
N ASP A 267 -0.79 -11.72 -26.25
CA ASP A 267 0.62 -12.05 -26.48
C ASP A 267 1.56 -11.26 -25.54
N ASP A 268 1.16 -11.10 -24.28
CA ASP A 268 1.95 -10.46 -23.23
C ASP A 268 1.65 -11.13 -21.87
N THR A 269 2.69 -11.67 -21.23
CA THR A 269 2.54 -12.44 -20.00
C THR A 269 1.99 -11.63 -18.84
N TRP A 270 2.25 -10.31 -18.78
CA TRP A 270 1.75 -9.46 -17.71
C TRP A 270 0.23 -9.27 -17.79
N LEU A 271 -0.31 -9.14 -19.01
CA LEU A 271 -1.76 -9.10 -19.24
C LEU A 271 -2.43 -10.45 -18.92
N VAL A 272 -1.79 -11.56 -19.32
CA VAL A 272 -2.28 -12.91 -19.03
C VAL A 272 -2.29 -13.18 -17.53
N GLU A 273 -1.24 -12.79 -16.81
CA GLU A 273 -1.16 -12.90 -15.35
C GLU A 273 -2.23 -12.05 -14.66
N ALA A 274 -2.46 -10.82 -15.12
CA ALA A 274 -3.51 -9.95 -14.59
C ALA A 274 -4.92 -10.57 -14.75
N ALA A 275 -5.22 -11.15 -15.92
CA ALA A 275 -6.46 -11.87 -16.16
C ALA A 275 -6.60 -13.12 -15.27
N THR A 276 -5.52 -13.91 -15.16
CA THR A 276 -5.47 -15.13 -14.34
C THR A 276 -5.69 -14.80 -12.86
N ASN A 277 -5.10 -13.73 -12.37
CA ASN A 277 -5.26 -13.28 -10.98
C ASN A 277 -6.69 -12.87 -10.67
N LEU A 278 -7.36 -12.14 -11.58
CA LEU A 278 -8.76 -11.79 -11.43
C LEU A 278 -9.65 -13.04 -11.46
N ASP A 279 -9.35 -13.99 -12.35
CA ASP A 279 -10.16 -15.20 -12.52
C ASP A 279 -10.11 -16.13 -11.31
N GLY A 280 -8.93 -16.32 -10.71
CA GLY A 280 -8.77 -17.07 -9.45
C GLY A 280 -9.10 -16.26 -8.18
N GLY A 281 -9.36 -14.96 -8.32
CA GLY A 281 -9.60 -14.03 -7.22
C GLY A 281 -11.01 -14.15 -6.63
N CYS A 282 -11.20 -13.54 -5.45
CA CYS A 282 -12.48 -13.56 -4.74
C CYS A 282 -13.55 -12.69 -5.46
N PRO A 283 -14.70 -13.26 -5.88
CA PRO A 283 -15.75 -12.48 -6.56
C PRO A 283 -16.39 -11.39 -5.70
N VAL A 284 -16.50 -11.60 -4.39
CA VAL A 284 -16.97 -10.57 -3.45
C VAL A 284 -15.99 -9.39 -3.45
N THR A 285 -14.69 -9.67 -3.40
CA THR A 285 -13.67 -8.61 -3.44
C THR A 285 -13.77 -7.77 -4.72
N ALA A 286 -14.01 -8.38 -5.89
CA ALA A 286 -14.18 -7.62 -7.13
C ALA A 286 -15.33 -6.59 -7.02
N HIS A 287 -16.43 -6.94 -6.33
CA HIS A 287 -17.51 -6.00 -6.01
C HIS A 287 -17.08 -4.92 -5.02
N LEU A 288 -16.33 -5.28 -3.98
CA LEU A 288 -15.80 -4.33 -3.01
C LEU A 288 -14.93 -3.28 -3.71
N ILE A 289 -13.96 -3.72 -4.52
CA ILE A 289 -13.06 -2.85 -5.29
C ILE A 289 -13.85 -1.92 -6.23
N TYR A 290 -14.77 -2.49 -7.01
CA TYR A 290 -15.54 -1.73 -7.98
C TYR A 290 -16.34 -0.61 -7.30
N ARG A 291 -17.02 -0.92 -6.18
CA ARG A 291 -17.79 0.06 -5.42
C ARG A 291 -16.89 1.04 -4.66
N GLN A 292 -15.80 0.55 -4.05
CA GLN A 292 -14.80 1.35 -3.34
C GLN A 292 -14.26 2.46 -4.23
N LEU A 293 -13.80 2.12 -5.44
CA LEU A 293 -13.22 3.11 -6.35
C LEU A 293 -14.30 4.03 -6.92
N ARG A 294 -15.43 3.49 -7.38
CA ARG A 294 -16.54 4.30 -7.92
C ARG A 294 -17.06 5.33 -6.91
N ASP A 295 -17.39 4.89 -5.70
CA ASP A 295 -17.98 5.74 -4.66
C ASP A 295 -16.89 6.54 -3.91
N GLY A 296 -15.62 6.19 -4.08
CA GLY A 296 -14.46 6.77 -3.41
C GLY A 296 -13.80 7.93 -4.18
N ARG A 297 -14.18 8.13 -5.45
CA ARG A 297 -13.51 9.05 -6.39
C ARG A 297 -13.27 10.47 -5.86
N TYR A 298 -14.19 10.99 -5.05
CA TYR A 298 -14.17 12.37 -4.55
C TYR A 298 -13.99 12.48 -3.04
N LEU A 299 -13.64 11.37 -2.36
CA LEU A 299 -13.41 11.40 -0.93
C LEU A 299 -12.11 12.13 -0.58
N SER A 300 -12.13 12.83 0.57
CA SER A 300 -10.90 13.23 1.25
C SER A 300 -10.11 11.99 1.69
N LEU A 301 -8.83 12.15 2.00
CA LEU A 301 -8.00 11.06 2.52
C LEU A 301 -8.62 10.44 3.78
N LYS A 302 -9.02 11.29 4.74
CA LYS A 302 -9.73 10.89 5.95
C LYS A 302 -10.99 10.07 5.64
N GLN A 303 -11.84 10.55 4.74
CA GLN A 303 -13.07 9.85 4.37
C GLN A 303 -12.80 8.49 3.71
N ALA A 304 -11.74 8.40 2.89
CA ALA A 304 -11.28 7.15 2.29
C ALA A 304 -10.86 6.15 3.37
N VAL A 305 -9.92 6.49 4.26
CA VAL A 305 -9.45 5.56 5.31
C VAL A 305 -10.54 5.18 6.31
N MET A 306 -11.48 6.09 6.60
CA MET A 306 -12.67 5.78 7.41
C MET A 306 -13.58 4.76 6.71
N ARG A 307 -13.78 4.90 5.39
CA ARG A 307 -14.56 3.92 4.63
C ARG A 307 -13.86 2.55 4.60
N GLU A 308 -12.55 2.54 4.36
CA GLU A 308 -11.75 1.32 4.33
C GLU A 308 -11.79 0.60 5.68
N LEU A 309 -11.74 1.31 6.82
CA LEU A 309 -11.85 0.66 8.14
C LEU A 309 -13.13 -0.15 8.28
N LYS A 310 -14.27 0.41 7.86
CA LYS A 310 -15.54 -0.34 7.86
C LYS A 310 -15.44 -1.60 7.00
N MET A 311 -14.91 -1.46 5.79
CA MET A 311 -14.80 -2.56 4.83
C MET A 311 -13.86 -3.66 5.35
N ALA A 312 -12.68 -3.32 5.87
CA ALA A 312 -11.70 -4.30 6.35
C ALA A 312 -12.22 -5.08 7.55
N LEU A 313 -12.84 -4.39 8.51
CA LEU A 313 -13.44 -5.04 9.67
C LEU A 313 -14.64 -5.91 9.30
N GLN A 314 -15.40 -5.54 8.26
CA GLN A 314 -16.43 -6.41 7.71
C GLN A 314 -15.83 -7.61 6.97
N CYS A 315 -14.77 -7.45 6.18
CA CYS A 315 -14.04 -8.57 5.59
C CYS A 315 -13.60 -9.58 6.66
N CYS A 316 -13.16 -9.13 7.84
CA CYS A 316 -12.83 -10.01 8.96
C CYS A 316 -14.01 -10.79 9.55
N ARG A 317 -15.24 -10.32 9.33
CA ARG A 317 -16.48 -10.91 9.84
C ARG A 317 -17.20 -11.76 8.78
N HIS A 318 -16.67 -11.82 7.56
CA HIS A 318 -17.16 -12.64 6.45
C HIS A 318 -16.09 -13.68 6.07
N PRO A 319 -16.46 -14.85 5.53
CA PRO A 319 -15.53 -15.97 5.49
C PRO A 319 -14.49 -15.91 4.36
N ASP A 320 -14.71 -15.14 3.28
CA ASP A 320 -13.77 -15.08 2.14
C ASP A 320 -12.38 -14.59 2.56
N PHE A 321 -12.25 -13.63 3.48
CA PHE A 321 -10.92 -13.16 3.90
C PHE A 321 -10.14 -14.27 4.64
N ALA A 322 -10.79 -14.96 5.58
CA ALA A 322 -10.16 -16.06 6.29
C ALA A 322 -9.80 -17.21 5.34
N GLU A 323 -10.67 -17.53 4.38
CA GLU A 323 -10.44 -18.59 3.40
C GLU A 323 -9.28 -18.27 2.45
N GLY A 324 -9.21 -17.04 1.96
CA GLY A 324 -8.12 -16.61 1.09
C GLY A 324 -6.76 -16.65 1.80
N VAL A 325 -6.70 -16.21 3.06
CA VAL A 325 -5.48 -16.31 3.88
C VAL A 325 -5.13 -17.78 4.15
N ARG A 326 -6.12 -18.64 4.45
CA ARG A 326 -5.91 -20.08 4.65
C ARG A 326 -5.24 -20.69 3.43
N ALA A 327 -5.86 -20.54 2.26
CA ALA A 327 -5.42 -21.15 1.01
C ALA A 327 -4.02 -20.66 0.58
N LEU A 328 -3.72 -19.37 0.75
CA LEU A 328 -2.46 -18.79 0.27
C LEU A 328 -1.28 -18.97 1.24
N LEU A 329 -1.51 -18.81 2.55
CA LEU A 329 -0.43 -18.65 3.53
C LEU A 329 -0.40 -19.70 4.64
N VAL A 330 -1.56 -20.22 5.05
CA VAL A 330 -1.64 -21.21 6.13
C VAL A 330 -1.42 -22.61 5.56
N ASP A 331 -2.35 -23.09 4.74
CA ASP A 331 -2.32 -24.42 4.14
C ASP A 331 -1.49 -24.43 2.86
N LYS A 332 -1.41 -23.27 2.17
CA LYS A 332 -0.63 -23.06 0.95
C LYS A 332 -1.03 -23.99 -0.21
N ASP A 333 -2.29 -24.41 -0.25
CA ASP A 333 -2.86 -25.22 -1.33
C ASP A 333 -3.16 -24.40 -2.59
N ARG A 334 -3.27 -23.07 -2.47
CA ARG A 334 -3.66 -22.13 -3.54
C ARG A 334 -5.01 -22.48 -4.17
N ALA A 335 -5.93 -23.06 -3.39
CA ALA A 335 -7.25 -23.49 -3.84
C ALA A 335 -8.37 -22.93 -2.93
N PRO A 336 -8.55 -21.60 -2.88
CA PRO A 336 -9.55 -20.98 -2.03
C PRO A 336 -10.97 -21.39 -2.46
N GLN A 337 -11.82 -21.67 -1.47
CA GLN A 337 -13.23 -21.99 -1.63
C GLN A 337 -14.10 -20.75 -1.38
N TRP A 338 -14.16 -19.86 -2.37
CA TRP A 338 -14.96 -18.64 -2.28
C TRP A 338 -16.45 -18.95 -2.11
N ILE A 339 -17.18 -18.13 -1.35
CA ILE A 339 -18.62 -18.34 -1.08
C ILE A 339 -19.46 -18.32 -2.36
N PHE A 340 -19.06 -17.48 -3.32
CA PHE A 340 -19.74 -17.31 -4.59
C PHE A 340 -18.78 -17.65 -5.73
N GLU A 341 -19.28 -18.37 -6.72
CA GLU A 341 -18.46 -18.86 -7.85
C GLU A 341 -18.13 -17.77 -8.88
N SER A 342 -18.87 -16.67 -8.90
CA SER A 342 -18.68 -15.60 -9.89
C SER A 342 -19.24 -14.25 -9.42
N VAL A 343 -18.80 -13.17 -10.06
CA VAL A 343 -19.31 -11.82 -9.75
C VAL A 343 -20.81 -11.67 -10.01
N SER A 344 -21.39 -12.46 -10.92
CA SER A 344 -22.84 -12.44 -11.18
C SER A 344 -23.65 -13.15 -10.11
N ALA A 345 -23.02 -14.03 -9.32
CA ALA A 345 -23.68 -14.79 -8.26
C ALA A 345 -23.72 -14.05 -6.91
N VAL A 346 -22.95 -12.96 -6.75
CA VAL A 346 -22.86 -12.21 -5.49
C VAL A 346 -24.11 -11.33 -5.30
N PRO A 347 -24.91 -11.53 -4.24
CA PRO A 347 -26.06 -10.70 -3.94
C PRO A 347 -25.68 -9.26 -3.55
N SER A 348 -26.47 -8.26 -3.95
CA SER A 348 -26.18 -6.85 -3.66
C SER A 348 -26.19 -6.53 -2.16
N ASP A 349 -27.09 -7.16 -1.40
CA ASP A 349 -27.21 -7.00 0.05
C ASP A 349 -26.01 -7.59 0.81
N TYR A 350 -25.41 -8.67 0.28
CA TYR A 350 -24.16 -9.20 0.78
C TYR A 350 -22.99 -8.21 0.59
N VAL A 351 -22.92 -7.56 -0.57
CA VAL A 351 -21.96 -6.47 -0.80
C VAL A 351 -22.25 -5.28 0.12
N ASP A 352 -23.51 -4.89 0.30
CA ASP A 352 -23.90 -3.78 1.19
C ASP A 352 -23.46 -3.99 2.64
N ALA A 353 -23.48 -5.23 3.13
CA ALA A 353 -23.03 -5.56 4.48
C ALA A 353 -21.58 -5.10 4.76
N HIS A 354 -20.71 -5.17 3.74
CA HIS A 354 -19.31 -4.75 3.86
C HIS A 354 -19.12 -3.23 4.02
N PHE A 355 -20.14 -2.43 3.74
CA PHE A 355 -20.07 -0.96 3.88
C PHE A 355 -20.75 -0.44 5.16
N ARG A 356 -21.34 -1.35 5.97
CA ARG A 356 -21.98 -1.03 7.26
C ARG A 356 -20.92 -1.02 8.36
N ALA A 357 -21.04 -0.09 9.32
CA ALA A 357 -20.15 -0.06 10.47
C ALA A 357 -20.36 -1.32 11.35
N PRO A 358 -19.31 -2.09 11.67
CA PRO A 358 -19.39 -3.23 12.58
C PRO A 358 -19.29 -2.85 14.07
N TRP A 359 -19.51 -1.59 14.41
CA TRP A 359 -19.44 -1.04 15.77
C TRP A 359 -20.60 -0.07 16.00
N ASP A 360 -20.92 0.15 17.28
CA ASP A 360 -21.86 1.17 17.71
C ASP A 360 -21.16 2.51 17.98
N GLY A 361 -21.90 3.61 17.80
CA GLY A 361 -21.43 4.96 18.13
C GLY A 361 -20.51 5.57 17.08
N ASP A 362 -19.53 6.33 17.55
CA ASP A 362 -18.67 7.17 16.73
C ASP A 362 -17.60 6.39 15.97
N HIS A 363 -17.23 6.87 14.78
CA HIS A 363 -16.19 6.22 13.97
C HIS A 363 -14.82 6.25 14.70
N PRO A 364 -14.07 5.12 14.80
CA PRO A 364 -12.79 5.03 15.52
C PRO A 364 -11.70 5.99 15.03
N LEU A 365 -11.83 6.44 13.78
CA LEU A 365 -10.94 7.39 13.11
C LEU A 365 -11.57 8.79 12.91
N ARG A 366 -12.63 9.15 13.63
CA ARG A 366 -13.30 10.46 13.47
C ARG A 366 -12.38 11.65 13.80
N ASP A 367 -11.40 11.41 14.67
CA ASP A 367 -10.45 12.38 15.21
C ASP A 367 -9.30 12.70 14.24
N LEU A 368 -9.17 11.95 13.13
CA LEU A 368 -8.15 12.23 12.12
C LEU A 368 -8.35 13.64 11.52
N PRO A 369 -7.26 14.39 11.22
CA PRO A 369 -7.37 15.70 10.58
C PRO A 369 -7.76 15.58 9.09
N ASP A 370 -8.48 16.56 8.56
CA ASP A 370 -8.89 16.59 7.14
C ASP A 370 -7.88 17.31 6.22
N VAL A 371 -7.04 18.18 6.78
CA VAL A 371 -6.07 19.02 6.06
C VAL A 371 -4.70 18.92 6.71
N LYS A 372 -3.66 18.90 5.86
CA LYS A 372 -2.27 18.91 6.32
C LYS A 372 -2.02 20.19 7.14
N PRO A 373 -1.43 20.08 8.34
CA PRO A 373 -1.16 21.24 9.20
C PRO A 373 -0.21 22.26 8.57
#